data_AF-A0A7S3V0N5-F1
#
_entry.id   AF-A0A7S3V0N5-F1
#
_cell.length_a   1.000
_cell.length_b   1.000
_cell.length_c   1.000
_cell.angle_alpha   90.00
_cell.angle_beta   90.00
_cell.angle_gamma   90.00
#
_symmetry.space_group_name_H-M   'P 1'
#
loop_
_entity.id
_entity.type
_entity.pdbx_description
1 polymer ?
#
loop_
_entity_poly.entity_id
_entity_poly.type
_entity_poly.pdbx_seq_one_letter_code
_entity_poly.pdbx_strand_id
1 'polypeptide(L)'
;MEFPLDIDSLHKAGLDLVTEFVVQDYNAHIKKLNLPLKELETFGREKTKGYLIGHTRAFWEPFVNWLLETPNFENLDNPLDEYSHKIITTAFTAVTSHANEKDLIYYWANVSLL
;
A
#
# COMPACT_ATOMS: atom_id res chain seq x y z
N MET A 1 -18.60 -7.71 6.00
CA MET A 1 -17.86 -6.44 5.96
C MET A 1 -17.14 -6.46 4.64
N GLU A 2 -17.55 -5.65 3.67
CA GLU A 2 -16.93 -5.66 2.33
C GLU A 2 -15.63 -4.86 2.38
N PHE A 3 -14.52 -5.52 2.05
CA PHE A 3 -13.22 -4.86 1.91
C PHE A 3 -13.19 -4.12 0.56
N PRO A 4 -12.69 -2.88 0.50
CA PRO A 4 -12.59 -2.13 -0.76
C PRO A 4 -11.39 -2.58 -1.62
N LEU A 5 -10.91 -3.81 -1.42
CA LEU A 5 -9.73 -4.38 -2.07
C LEU A 5 -10.02 -5.83 -2.46
N ASP A 6 -9.61 -6.20 -3.66
CA ASP A 6 -9.58 -7.60 -4.09
C ASP A 6 -8.42 -8.32 -3.38
N ILE A 7 -8.71 -8.86 -2.21
CA ILE A 7 -7.74 -9.54 -1.33
C ILE A 7 -7.11 -10.74 -2.03
N ASP A 8 -7.88 -11.49 -2.82
CA ASP A 8 -7.38 -12.67 -3.53
C ASP A 8 -6.33 -12.27 -4.57
N SER A 9 -6.53 -11.15 -5.27
CA SER A 9 -5.55 -10.62 -6.21
C SER A 9 -4.29 -10.09 -5.51
N LEU A 10 -4.43 -9.45 -4.35
CA LEU A 10 -3.27 -9.05 -3.53
C LEU A 10 -2.44 -10.26 -3.11
N HIS A 11 -3.09 -11.30 -2.57
CA HIS A 11 -2.42 -12.52 -2.11
C HIS A 11 -1.67 -13.24 -3.23
N LYS A 12 -2.27 -13.33 -4.43
CA LYS A 12 -1.62 -13.93 -5.62
C LYS A 12 -0.39 -13.14 -6.08
N ALA A 13 -0.38 -11.83 -5.88
CA ALA A 13 0.78 -10.98 -6.13
C ALA A 13 1.78 -10.94 -4.96
N GLY A 14 1.53 -11.73 -3.91
CA GLY A 14 2.37 -11.81 -2.73
C GLY A 14 2.27 -10.61 -1.80
N LEU A 15 1.22 -9.80 -1.91
CA LEU A 15 0.86 -8.76 -0.95
C LEU A 15 -0.19 -9.28 0.02
N ASP A 16 -0.14 -8.87 1.27
CA ASP A 16 -1.14 -9.22 2.27
C ASP A 16 -1.65 -7.98 3.01
N LEU A 17 -2.95 -7.99 3.31
CA LEU A 17 -3.56 -6.98 4.17
C LEU A 17 -3.32 -7.38 5.63
N VAL A 18 -2.32 -6.75 6.25
CA VAL A 18 -1.89 -7.06 7.61
C VAL A 18 -2.94 -6.63 8.63
N THR A 19 -3.43 -5.39 8.54
CA THR A 19 -4.46 -4.87 9.44
C THR A 19 -5.10 -3.58 8.92
N GLU A 20 -6.32 -3.31 9.35
CA GLU A 20 -6.90 -1.97 9.31
C GLU A 20 -6.45 -1.15 10.53
N PHE A 21 -6.41 0.18 10.41
CA PHE A 21 -6.16 1.09 11.52
C PHE A 21 -6.84 2.44 11.33
N VAL A 22 -6.88 3.26 12.38
CA VAL A 22 -7.37 4.65 12.30
C VAL A 22 -6.17 5.58 12.16
N VAL A 23 -6.15 6.39 11.10
CA VAL A 23 -5.04 7.30 10.79
C VAL A 23 -4.77 8.29 11.92
N GLN A 24 -5.83 8.79 12.55
CA GLN A 24 -5.75 9.72 13.68
C GLN A 24 -5.03 9.08 14.88
N ASP A 25 -5.28 7.79 15.16
CA ASP A 25 -4.63 7.06 16.24
C ASP A 25 -3.14 6.84 15.93
N TYR A 26 -2.81 6.51 14.68
CA TYR A 26 -1.42 6.44 14.21
C TYR A 26 -0.70 7.79 14.40
N ASN A 27 -1.30 8.89 13.92
CA ASN A 27 -0.73 10.24 14.03
C ASN A 27 -0.54 10.66 15.50
N ALA A 28 -1.50 10.34 16.37
CA ALA A 28 -1.38 10.60 17.80
C ALA A 28 -0.24 9.78 18.44
N HIS A 29 -0.07 8.53 18.01
CA HIS A 29 0.97 7.65 18.52
C HIS A 29 2.38 8.13 18.13
N ILE A 30 2.60 8.51 16.87
CA ILE A 30 3.90 9.02 16.42
C ILE A 30 4.28 10.33 17.14
N LYS A 31 3.31 11.22 17.40
CA LYS A 31 3.52 12.45 18.19
C LYS A 31 3.86 12.14 19.64
N LYS A 32 3.07 11.26 20.26
CA LYS A 32 3.26 10.87 21.66
C LYS A 32 4.65 10.27 21.91
N LEU A 33 5.13 9.46 20.96
CA LEU A 33 6.43 8.80 21.05
C LEU A 33 7.58 9.59 20.42
N ASN A 34 7.31 10.77 19.86
CA ASN A 34 8.28 11.60 19.13
C ASN A 34 9.07 10.79 18.07
N LEU A 35 8.35 9.96 17.30
CA LEU A 35 8.95 9.14 16.25
C LEU A 35 9.27 9.99 15.01
N PRO A 36 10.39 9.72 14.31
CA PRO A 36 10.79 10.44 13.10
C PRO A 36 9.96 9.97 11.87
N LEU A 37 8.65 9.87 12.02
CA LEU A 37 7.72 9.41 10.98
C LEU A 37 6.81 10.55 10.56
N LYS A 38 6.42 10.55 9.30
CA LYS A 38 5.48 11.53 8.75
C LYS A 38 4.05 11.21 9.21
N GLU A 39 3.30 12.24 9.57
CA GLU A 39 1.85 12.13 9.74
C GLU A 39 1.16 11.81 8.42
N LEU A 40 0.18 10.92 8.49
CA LEU A 40 -0.66 10.56 7.35
C LEU A 40 -1.83 11.54 7.25
N GLU A 41 -2.33 11.76 6.03
CA GLU A 41 -3.45 12.66 5.78
C GLU A 41 -4.77 12.10 6.32
N THR A 42 -5.53 12.95 7.01
CA THR A 42 -6.85 12.60 7.57
C THR A 42 -8.00 13.02 6.67
N PHE A 43 -7.74 13.78 5.60
CA PHE A 43 -8.76 14.34 4.70
C PHE A 43 -9.86 15.15 5.42
N GLY A 44 -9.52 15.76 6.57
CA GLY A 44 -10.46 16.50 7.40
C GLY A 44 -11.54 15.65 8.08
N ARG A 45 -11.43 14.31 8.04
CA ARG A 45 -12.40 13.39 8.67
C ARG A 45 -12.04 13.14 10.14
N GLU A 46 -13.04 12.83 10.96
CA GLU A 46 -12.83 12.46 12.37
C GLU A 46 -12.17 11.09 12.53
N LYS A 47 -12.53 10.14 11.67
CA LYS A 47 -11.95 8.79 11.63
C LYS A 47 -11.69 8.38 10.19
N THR A 48 -10.42 8.35 9.83
CA THR A 48 -9.96 7.93 8.50
C THR A 48 -9.42 6.52 8.63
N LYS A 49 -9.97 5.61 7.84
CA LYS A 49 -9.53 4.22 7.82
C LYS A 49 -8.26 4.10 6.98
N GLY A 50 -7.21 3.56 7.58
CA GLY A 50 -5.97 3.15 6.92
C GLY A 50 -5.89 1.63 6.82
N TYR A 51 -5.11 1.16 5.84
CA TYR A 51 -4.83 -0.25 5.61
C TYR A 51 -3.31 -0.44 5.58
N LEU A 52 -2.81 -1.37 6.40
CA LEU A 52 -1.41 -1.78 6.37
C LEU A 52 -1.27 -2.97 5.41
N ILE A 53 -0.54 -2.76 4.32
CA ILE A 53 -0.26 -3.80 3.33
C ILE A 53 1.23 -4.14 3.41
N GLY A 54 1.53 -5.43 3.49
CA GLY A 54 2.90 -5.94 3.59
C GLY A 54 3.25 -6.89 2.46
N HIS A 55 4.54 -7.04 2.20
CA HIS A 55 5.05 -8.08 1.32
C HIS A 55 5.12 -9.41 2.06
N THR A 56 4.69 -10.48 1.40
CA THR A 56 4.89 -11.86 1.86
C THR A 56 6.11 -12.47 1.16
N ARG A 57 6.51 -13.68 1.58
CA ARG A 57 7.55 -14.44 0.86
C ARG A 57 7.17 -14.77 -0.59
N ALA A 58 5.88 -14.82 -0.89
CA ALA A 58 5.37 -15.10 -2.24
C ALA A 58 5.48 -13.90 -3.18
N PHE A 59 5.91 -12.71 -2.70
CA PHE A 59 6.05 -11.50 -3.50
C PHE A 59 7.12 -11.60 -4.59
N TRP A 60 8.21 -12.32 -4.32
CA TRP A 60 9.41 -12.25 -5.16
C TRP A 60 9.21 -12.78 -6.57
N GLU A 61 8.57 -13.94 -6.70
CA GLU A 61 8.33 -14.56 -8.01
C GLU A 61 7.46 -13.70 -8.95
N PRO A 62 6.27 -13.22 -8.55
CA PRO A 62 5.46 -12.37 -9.42
C PRO A 62 6.08 -10.99 -9.67
N PHE A 63 6.87 -10.46 -8.72
CA PHE A 63 7.67 -9.24 -8.94
C PHE A 63 8.74 -9.44 -10.02
N VAL A 64 9.53 -10.50 -9.94
CA VAL A 64 10.58 -10.79 -10.93
C VAL A 64 9.98 -11.05 -12.31
N ASN A 65 8.87 -11.79 -12.39
CA ASN A 65 8.17 -12.00 -13.66
C ASN A 65 7.71 -10.68 -14.27
N TRP A 66 7.11 -9.80 -13.46
CA TRP A 66 6.74 -8.46 -13.92
C TRP A 66 7.95 -7.64 -14.38
N LEU A 67 9.07 -7.72 -13.67
CA LEU A 67 10.30 -6.97 -14.01
C LEU A 67 10.86 -7.42 -15.37
N LEU A 68 10.89 -8.73 -15.62
CA LEU A 68 11.33 -9.31 -16.90
C LEU A 68 10.42 -8.92 -18.08
N GLU A 69 9.14 -8.70 -17.81
CA GLU A 69 8.15 -8.25 -18.80
C GLU A 69 8.13 -6.72 -18.97
N THR A 70 8.80 -5.96 -18.09
CA THR A 70 8.77 -4.50 -18.10
C THR A 70 9.88 -3.95 -19.02
N PRO A 71 9.53 -3.27 -20.13
CA PRO A 71 10.53 -2.70 -21.02
C PRO A 71 11.32 -1.59 -20.34
N ASN A 72 12.64 -1.62 -20.52
CA ASN A 72 13.58 -0.65 -19.94
C ASN A 72 13.48 -0.52 -18.40
N PHE A 73 13.29 -1.64 -17.69
CA PHE A 73 13.15 -1.65 -16.23
C PHE A 73 14.36 -1.02 -15.51
N GLU A 74 15.53 -0.97 -16.16
CA GLU A 74 16.74 -0.32 -15.66
C GLU A 74 16.59 1.19 -15.44
N ASN A 75 15.57 1.81 -16.05
CA ASN A 75 15.28 3.24 -15.87
C ASN A 75 14.30 3.51 -14.71
N LEU A 76 13.79 2.48 -14.05
CA LEU A 76 12.92 2.63 -12.89
C LEU A 76 13.77 2.94 -11.65
N ASP A 77 13.44 4.04 -10.96
CA ASP A 77 14.15 4.48 -9.75
C ASP A 77 13.93 3.49 -8.58
N ASN A 78 12.68 3.05 -8.39
CA ASN A 78 12.34 2.00 -7.42
C ASN A 78 11.33 0.99 -8.01
N PRO A 79 11.81 -0.08 -8.67
CA PRO A 79 10.95 -1.09 -9.29
C PRO A 79 10.00 -1.79 -8.31
N LEU A 80 10.40 -1.94 -7.04
CA LEU A 80 9.58 -2.58 -6.00
C LEU A 80 8.37 -1.73 -5.64
N ASP A 81 8.58 -0.42 -5.49
CA ASP A 81 7.50 0.53 -5.22
C ASP A 81 6.55 0.62 -6.41
N GLU A 82 7.08 0.68 -7.63
CA GLU A 82 6.30 0.73 -8.87
C GLU A 82 5.42 -0.51 -9.03
N TYR A 83 5.99 -1.71 -8.83
CA TYR A 83 5.24 -2.95 -8.87
C TYR A 83 4.15 -2.98 -7.80
N SER A 84 4.50 -2.67 -6.56
CA SER A 84 3.56 -2.70 -5.43
C SER A 84 2.43 -1.69 -5.66
N HIS A 85 2.74 -0.49 -6.13
CA HIS A 85 1.75 0.55 -6.49
C HIS A 85 0.79 0.07 -7.57
N LYS A 86 1.30 -0.55 -8.64
CA LYS A 86 0.50 -1.12 -9.72
C LYS A 86 -0.49 -2.17 -9.20
N ILE A 87 -0.01 -3.12 -8.38
CA ILE A 87 -0.85 -4.20 -7.85
C ILE A 87 -1.93 -3.65 -6.92
N ILE A 88 -1.58 -2.78 -5.97
CA ILE A 88 -2.56 -2.23 -5.02
C ILE A 88 -3.62 -1.39 -5.74
N THR A 89 -3.20 -0.57 -6.71
CA THR A 89 -4.13 0.24 -7.53
C THR A 89 -5.08 -0.65 -8.34
N THR A 90 -4.57 -1.74 -8.90
CA THR A 90 -5.40 -2.71 -9.64
C THR A 90 -6.41 -3.39 -8.71
N ALA A 91 -5.98 -3.83 -7.53
CA ALA A 91 -6.85 -4.48 -6.54
C ALA A 91 -7.94 -3.55 -6.00
N PHE A 92 -7.66 -2.25 -5.88
CA PHE A 92 -8.65 -1.26 -5.46
C PHE A 92 -9.65 -0.95 -6.58
N THR A 93 -9.17 -0.65 -7.79
CA THR A 93 -10.04 -0.32 -8.94
C THR A 93 -10.97 -1.47 -9.34
N ALA A 94 -10.55 -2.72 -9.14
CA ALA A 94 -11.39 -3.90 -9.36
C ALA A 94 -12.66 -3.94 -8.49
N VAL A 95 -12.60 -3.40 -7.27
CA VAL A 95 -13.72 -3.42 -6.31
C VAL A 95 -14.52 -2.11 -6.36
N THR A 96 -13.88 -1.01 -6.74
CA THR A 96 -14.52 0.30 -6.76
C THR A 96 -14.80 0.76 -8.18
N SER A 97 -15.94 0.36 -8.76
CA SER A 97 -16.38 0.84 -10.09
C SER A 97 -16.63 2.36 -10.14
N HIS A 98 -16.57 3.05 -8.99
CA HIS A 98 -16.89 4.48 -8.81
C HIS A 98 -15.94 5.24 -7.86
N ALA A 99 -14.85 4.64 -7.36
CA ALA A 99 -13.96 5.41 -6.48
C ALA A 99 -13.07 6.34 -7.31
N ASN A 100 -13.08 7.62 -6.95
CA ASN A 100 -12.18 8.59 -7.53
C ASN A 100 -10.77 8.30 -7.00
N GLU A 101 -9.79 8.25 -7.91
CA GLU A 101 -8.36 8.08 -7.61
C GLU A 101 -7.83 9.04 -6.53
N LYS A 102 -8.51 10.18 -6.35
CA LYS A 102 -8.20 11.21 -5.33
C LYS A 102 -8.47 10.79 -3.88
N ASP A 103 -9.22 9.71 -3.65
CA ASP A 103 -9.50 9.19 -2.30
C ASP A 103 -8.45 8.19 -1.81
N LEU A 104 -7.47 7.85 -2.66
CA LEU A 104 -6.35 6.98 -2.35
C LEU A 104 -5.06 7.79 -2.23
N ILE A 105 -4.46 7.77 -1.05
CA ILE A 105 -3.08 8.24 -0.89
C ILE A 105 -2.26 7.07 -0.37
N TYR A 106 -1.24 6.69 -1.16
CA TYR A 106 -0.27 5.69 -0.78
C TYR A 106 0.86 6.33 0.00
N TYR A 107 1.22 5.70 1.12
CA TYR A 107 2.40 6.06 1.88
C TYR A 107 3.28 4.82 2.02
N TRP A 108 4.46 4.86 1.41
CA TRP A 108 5.48 3.85 1.60
C TRP A 108 6.26 4.17 2.87
N ALA A 109 6.10 3.33 3.88
CA ALA A 109 7.01 3.32 5.02
C ALA A 109 8.15 2.35 4.69
N ASN A 110 9.28 2.87 4.20
CA ASN A 110 10.52 2.10 4.20
C ASN A 110 10.96 1.91 5.65
N VAL A 111 10.48 0.83 6.28
CA VAL A 111 11.03 0.37 7.55
C VAL A 111 12.31 -0.39 7.21
N SER A 112 13.40 0.35 7.03
CA SER A 112 14.73 -0.25 7.08
C SER A 112 14.93 -0.77 8.51
N LEU A 113 14.60 -2.04 8.73
CA LEU A 113 15.05 -2.78 9.91
C LEU A 113 16.57 -2.91 9.77
N LEU A 114 17.30 -1.97 10.39
CA LEU A 114 18.73 -2.05 10.64
C LEU A 114 19.05 -3.31 11.46
#